data_AF-A0A1V5T761-F1
#
_entry.id   AF-A0A1V5T761-F1
#
_cell.length_a   1.000
_cell.length_b   1.000
_cell.length_c   1.000
_cell.angle_alpha   90.00
_cell.angle_beta   90.00
_cell.angle_gamma   90.00
#
_symmetry.space_group_name_H-M   'P 1'
#
loop_
_entity.id
_entity.type
_entity.pdbx_description
1 polymer ?
#
loop_
_entity_poly.entity_id
_entity_poly.type
_entity_poly.pdbx_seq_one_letter_code
_entity_poly.pdbx_strand_id
1 'polypeptide(L)'
;MHVHDFRFSLSAEYSHVDRWTYNRWQPWLTMYQRHVLTGGYRSFDTPLGHPEGGDVDSAELRLTALSRRGTRLEVGYSYTAKGPVYLGRIWTGQSKPDGDGNTQTVSIPVYYDFDYWYGRLVGDGKVTLDGLLGSAVKHTHALSAALSWPLPHGFEADAGIDIRVIMNAEHIEGKRALETVWKTGLVWRYDKTRNSK
;
A
#
# COMPACT_ATOMS: atom_id res chain seq x y z
N MET A 1 -4.99 14.00 -36.20
CA MET A 1 -5.20 14.19 -34.75
C MET A 1 -4.09 15.14 -34.29
N HIS A 2 -4.39 16.41 -34.05
CA HIS A 2 -3.35 17.42 -33.79
C HIS A 2 -3.03 17.48 -32.30
N VAL A 3 -1.75 17.61 -31.95
CA VAL A 3 -1.23 17.69 -30.57
C VAL A 3 -1.89 18.82 -29.75
N HIS A 4 -2.44 19.84 -30.41
CA HIS A 4 -3.18 20.95 -29.79
C HIS A 4 -4.54 20.57 -29.15
N ASP A 5 -5.02 19.33 -29.33
CA ASP A 5 -6.28 18.86 -28.74
C ASP A 5 -6.14 18.30 -27.32
N PHE A 6 -4.92 18.16 -26.82
CA PHE A 6 -4.62 17.60 -25.51
C PHE A 6 -4.00 18.63 -24.58
N ARG A 7 -4.45 18.61 -23.32
CA ARG A 7 -3.79 19.26 -22.19
C ARG A 7 -2.97 18.20 -21.47
N PHE A 8 -1.72 18.52 -21.17
CA PHE A 8 -0.82 17.63 -20.46
C PHE A 8 -0.53 18.23 -19.09
N SER A 9 -0.49 17.38 -18.06
CA SER A 9 0.03 17.74 -16.74
C SER A 9 1.04 16.68 -16.32
N LEU A 10 2.20 17.15 -15.85
CA LEU A 10 3.22 16.33 -15.23
C LEU A 10 3.21 16.61 -13.73
N SER A 11 3.12 15.56 -12.93
CA SER A 11 3.23 15.61 -11.48
C SER A 11 4.43 14.78 -11.04
N ALA A 12 5.26 15.35 -10.18
CA ALA A 12 6.34 14.65 -9.53
C ALA A 12 6.21 14.89 -8.02
N GLU A 13 6.27 13.83 -7.24
CA GLU A 13 6.18 13.88 -5.79
C GLU A 13 7.32 13.05 -5.20
N TYR A 14 7.94 13.58 -4.16
CA TYR A 14 8.86 12.84 -3.31
C TYR A 14 8.46 13.05 -1.86
N SER A 15 8.41 11.97 -1.11
CA SER A 15 8.14 11.98 0.31
C SER A 15 9.18 11.14 1.03
N HIS A 16 9.68 11.71 2.12
CA HIS A 16 10.53 11.03 3.08
C HIS A 16 9.82 11.05 4.43
N VAL A 17 9.78 9.91 5.09
CA VAL A 17 9.31 9.80 6.45
C VAL A 17 10.37 9.09 7.25
N ASP A 18 10.97 9.84 8.17
CA ASP A 18 11.96 9.28 9.08
C ASP A 18 11.42 8.08 9.84
N ARG A 19 12.32 7.16 10.18
CA ARG A 19 12.00 5.97 10.97
C ARG A 19 11.44 6.28 12.35
N TRP A 20 11.80 7.40 12.98
CA TRP A 20 11.25 7.74 14.30
C TRP A 20 9.83 8.31 14.19
N THR A 21 9.45 8.83 13.02
CA THR A 21 8.10 9.32 12.75
C THR A 21 7.13 8.14 12.84
N TYR A 22 6.05 8.31 13.58
CA TYR A 22 5.07 7.27 13.88
C TYR A 22 5.54 6.12 14.81
N ASN A 23 6.79 6.12 15.28
CA ASN A 23 7.37 4.96 15.99
C ASN A 23 7.90 5.26 17.41
N ARG A 24 7.81 6.49 17.92
CA ARG A 24 8.32 6.83 19.26
C ARG A 24 7.24 7.42 20.16
N TRP A 25 7.03 6.73 21.29
CA TRP A 25 6.42 7.18 22.56
C TRP A 25 4.91 7.10 22.80
N GLN A 26 4.03 7.03 21.80
CA GLN A 26 2.59 6.74 21.96
C GLN A 26 1.87 6.69 20.59
N PRO A 27 2.20 5.74 19.69
CA PRO A 27 1.68 5.76 18.30
C PRO A 27 0.16 5.60 18.22
N TRP A 28 -0.45 5.05 19.27
CA TRP A 28 -1.88 4.74 19.37
C TRP A 28 -2.81 5.93 19.52
N LEU A 29 -2.33 7.04 20.08
CA LEU A 29 -3.21 8.17 20.40
C LEU A 29 -3.27 9.23 19.31
N THR A 30 -2.31 9.26 18.38
CA THR A 30 -2.22 10.41 17.46
C THR A 30 -2.00 10.09 15.99
N MET A 31 -1.47 8.91 15.59
CA MET A 31 -1.00 8.77 14.20
C MET A 31 -1.27 7.45 13.47
N TYR A 32 -1.80 6.41 14.11
CA TYR A 32 -2.38 5.25 13.42
C TYR A 32 -3.82 5.04 13.88
N GLN A 33 -4.71 4.77 12.93
CA GLN A 33 -6.08 4.35 13.21
C GLN A 33 -6.19 2.84 13.08
N ARG A 34 -6.69 2.20 14.13
CA ARG A 34 -7.01 0.77 14.11
C ARG A 34 -8.37 0.52 13.51
N HIS A 35 -8.39 -0.38 12.55
CA HIS A 35 -9.60 -0.94 12.00
C HIS A 35 -9.72 -2.39 12.46
N VAL A 36 -10.71 -2.64 13.32
CA VAL A 36 -11.07 -4.00 13.71
C VAL A 36 -11.87 -4.61 12.56
N LEU A 37 -11.35 -5.68 11.99
CA LEU A 37 -12.02 -6.43 10.93
C LEU A 37 -13.26 -7.13 11.49
N THR A 38 -14.23 -7.39 10.61
CA THR A 38 -15.45 -8.12 10.92
C THR A 38 -15.11 -9.42 11.66
N GLY A 39 -15.68 -9.59 12.86
CA GLY A 39 -15.41 -10.73 13.74
C GLY A 39 -14.48 -10.45 14.93
N GLY A 40 -13.90 -9.25 15.07
CA GLY A 40 -13.31 -8.78 16.33
C GLY A 40 -11.91 -9.32 16.69
N TYR A 41 -11.47 -10.44 16.10
CA TYR A 41 -10.19 -11.09 16.41
C TYR A 41 -9.05 -10.69 15.48
N ARG A 42 -9.29 -9.81 14.51
CA ARG A 42 -8.27 -9.33 13.58
C ARG A 42 -8.37 -7.82 13.47
N SER A 43 -7.22 -7.16 13.53
CA SER A 43 -7.11 -5.72 13.34
C SER A 43 -6.02 -5.45 12.34
N PHE A 44 -6.17 -4.37 11.59
CA PHE A 44 -5.07 -3.76 10.86
C PHE A 44 -5.02 -2.28 11.23
N ASP A 45 -3.82 -1.72 11.15
CA ASP A 45 -3.58 -0.36 11.58
C ASP A 45 -3.13 0.44 10.37
N THR A 46 -3.82 1.55 10.11
CA THR A 46 -3.60 2.43 8.97
C THR A 46 -2.97 3.72 9.47
N PRO A 47 -1.87 4.20 8.88
CA PRO A 47 -1.31 5.50 9.23
C PRO A 47 -2.29 6.62 8.92
N LEU A 48 -2.42 7.58 9.83
CA LEU A 48 -3.21 8.80 9.63
C LEU A 48 -2.48 9.86 8.79
N GLY A 49 -1.20 9.64 8.49
CA GLY A 49 -0.39 10.50 7.64
C GLY A 49 0.02 9.80 6.35
N HIS A 50 1.32 9.57 6.16
CA HIS A 50 1.82 8.95 4.93
C HIS A 50 1.26 7.52 4.77
N PRO A 51 0.73 7.11 3.60
CA PRO A 51 0.06 5.82 3.42
C PRO A 51 0.90 4.59 3.78
N GLU A 52 2.22 4.70 3.62
CA GLU A 52 3.16 3.62 3.94
C GLU A 52 3.64 3.65 5.41
N GLY A 53 3.29 4.66 6.22
CA GLY A 53 3.74 4.81 7.61
C GLY A 53 5.16 5.39 7.73
N GLY A 54 5.86 5.06 8.83
CA GLY A 54 7.25 5.54 9.11
C GLY A 54 8.32 4.86 8.28
N ASP A 55 9.57 5.31 8.31
CA ASP A 55 10.71 4.62 7.66
C ASP A 55 10.47 4.33 6.17
N VAL A 56 10.08 5.38 5.42
CA VAL A 56 9.77 5.25 3.99
C VAL A 56 10.34 6.41 3.19
N ASP A 57 10.92 6.06 2.05
CA ASP A 57 11.21 6.96 0.96
C ASP A 57 10.33 6.57 -0.23
N SER A 58 9.53 7.50 -0.74
CA SER A 58 8.79 7.27 -1.97
C SER A 58 8.92 8.42 -2.95
N ALA A 59 8.96 8.06 -4.23
CA ALA A 59 8.96 8.98 -5.34
C ALA A 59 7.90 8.53 -6.35
N GLU A 60 7.12 9.47 -6.87
CA GLU A 60 6.13 9.24 -7.92
C GLU A 60 6.32 10.24 -9.05
N LEU A 61 6.19 9.75 -10.28
CA LEU A 61 6.06 10.55 -11.48
C LEU A 61 4.78 10.14 -12.21
N ARG A 62 3.92 11.11 -12.52
CA ARG A 62 2.67 10.87 -13.23
C ARG A 62 2.49 11.86 -14.37
N LEU A 63 2.17 11.34 -15.54
CA LEU A 63 1.78 12.12 -16.71
C LEU A 63 0.29 11.88 -16.99
N THR A 64 -0.48 12.96 -17.04
CA THR A 64 -1.89 12.94 -17.41
C THR A 64 -2.09 13.72 -18.70
N ALA A 65 -2.77 13.11 -19.66
CA ALA A 65 -3.20 13.72 -20.91
C ALA A 65 -4.73 13.78 -20.97
N LEU A 66 -5.29 14.97 -21.16
CA LEU A 66 -6.73 15.21 -21.24
C LEU A 66 -7.09 15.81 -22.61
N SER A 67 -7.91 15.10 -23.37
CA SER A 67 -8.47 15.58 -24.64
C SER A 67 -9.58 16.59 -24.39
N ARG A 68 -9.74 17.57 -25.30
CA ARG A 68 -10.95 18.42 -25.38
C ARG A 68 -12.26 17.62 -25.44
N ARG A 69 -12.22 16.38 -25.94
CA ARG A 69 -13.39 15.50 -26.04
C ARG A 69 -13.73 14.78 -24.72
N GLY A 70 -12.91 14.93 -23.68
CA GLY A 70 -13.10 14.32 -22.36
C GLY A 70 -12.31 13.03 -22.13
N THR A 71 -11.63 12.48 -23.14
CA THR A 71 -10.73 11.32 -22.96
C THR A 71 -9.56 11.69 -22.06
N ARG A 72 -9.32 10.89 -21.01
CA ARG A 72 -8.19 11.07 -20.08
C ARG A 72 -7.32 9.83 -20.08
N LEU A 73 -6.03 10.00 -20.32
CA LEU A 73 -5.01 8.96 -20.17
C LEU A 73 -4.06 9.37 -19.05
N GLU A 74 -3.79 8.46 -18.13
CA GLU A 74 -2.79 8.62 -17.07
C GLU A 74 -1.78 7.50 -17.16
N VAL A 75 -0.50 7.85 -17.08
CA VAL A 75 0.58 6.88 -16.91
C VAL A 75 1.46 7.34 -15.77
N GLY A 76 1.89 6.39 -14.94
CA GLY A 76 2.64 6.68 -13.75
C GLY A 76 3.73 5.65 -13.49
N TYR A 77 4.76 6.11 -12.81
CA TYR A 77 5.76 5.27 -12.18
C TYR A 77 5.93 5.74 -10.74
N SER A 78 5.95 4.80 -9.80
CA SER A 78 6.35 5.07 -8.43
C SER A 78 7.39 4.09 -7.93
N TYR A 79 8.25 4.59 -7.06
CA TYR A 79 9.24 3.83 -6.33
C TYR A 79 9.03 4.07 -4.84
N THR A 80 9.03 2.99 -4.06
CA THR A 80 8.93 3.04 -2.60
C THR A 80 10.01 2.16 -2.01
N ALA A 81 10.90 2.75 -1.21
CA ALA A 81 11.81 2.05 -0.32
C ALA A 81 11.22 2.11 1.09
N LYS A 82 10.82 0.96 1.61
CA LYS A 82 10.17 0.82 2.89
C LYS A 82 11.06 0.02 3.82
N GLY A 83 11.53 0.65 4.89
CA GLY A 83 12.25 -0.05 5.95
C GLY A 83 11.30 -0.87 6.83
N PRO A 84 11.84 -1.83 7.59
CA PRO A 84 11.05 -2.68 8.47
C PRO A 84 10.50 -1.86 9.63
N VAL A 85 9.21 -1.54 9.56
CA VAL A 85 8.51 -0.92 10.69
C VAL A 85 7.75 -1.98 11.46
N TYR A 86 7.99 -2.02 12.77
CA TYR A 86 7.21 -2.85 13.67
C TYR A 86 5.83 -2.22 13.89
N LEU A 87 4.89 -2.62 13.03
CA LEU A 87 3.47 -2.43 13.24
C LEU A 87 2.94 -3.77 13.79
N GLY A 88 2.82 -3.87 15.13
CA GLY A 88 2.84 -5.11 15.94
C GLY A 88 1.81 -6.19 15.60
N ARG A 89 2.15 -7.48 15.89
CA ARG A 89 1.36 -8.73 15.72
C ARG A 89 0.83 -9.33 17.11
N ILE A 90 -0.48 -9.36 17.50
CA ILE A 90 -1.13 -10.22 18.56
C ILE A 90 -1.03 -11.67 18.06
N TRP A 91 -1.24 -12.71 18.83
CA TRP A 91 -1.33 -14.07 18.30
C TRP A 91 -2.52 -14.78 18.97
N THR A 92 -3.25 -15.68 18.27
CA THR A 92 -4.53 -16.24 18.76
C THR A 92 -4.35 -17.38 19.77
N GLY A 93 -3.14 -17.89 19.99
CA GLY A 93 -2.91 -19.04 20.87
C GLY A 93 -3.33 -20.40 20.29
N GLN A 94 -3.62 -20.48 18.99
CA GLN A 94 -3.89 -21.76 18.30
C GLN A 94 -2.67 -22.20 17.48
N SER A 95 -2.37 -23.50 17.46
CA SER A 95 -1.30 -24.08 16.64
C SER A 95 -1.88 -25.11 15.66
N LYS A 96 -1.48 -25.05 14.37
CA LYS A 96 -1.86 -26.01 13.31
C LYS A 96 -0.62 -26.70 12.75
N PRO A 97 -0.64 -28.02 12.49
CA PRO A 97 0.45 -28.67 11.77
C PRO A 97 0.63 -28.08 10.36
N ASP A 98 1.86 -27.92 9.90
CA ASP A 98 2.21 -27.68 8.52
C ASP A 98 2.47 -29.00 7.76
N GLY A 99 2.58 -28.91 6.44
CA GLY A 99 2.71 -30.06 5.53
C GLY A 99 3.98 -30.89 5.70
N ASP A 100 4.94 -30.42 6.51
CA ASP A 100 6.17 -31.15 6.88
C ASP A 100 6.09 -31.74 8.29
N GLY A 101 4.92 -31.63 8.96
CA GLY A 101 4.69 -32.17 10.30
C GLY A 101 5.14 -31.26 11.45
N ASN A 102 5.58 -30.03 11.17
CA ASN A 102 5.88 -29.04 12.20
C ASN A 102 4.61 -28.29 12.63
N THR A 103 4.55 -27.72 13.83
CA THR A 103 3.35 -26.99 14.28
C THR A 103 3.53 -25.48 14.11
N GLN A 104 2.66 -24.82 13.33
CA GLN A 104 2.63 -23.37 13.13
C GLN A 104 1.57 -22.69 14.02
N THR A 105 1.99 -21.68 14.79
CA THR A 105 1.09 -20.86 15.61
C THR A 105 0.39 -19.78 14.77
N VAL A 106 -0.90 -19.55 15.05
CA VAL A 106 -1.77 -18.56 14.39
C VAL A 106 -1.56 -17.15 15.00
N SER A 107 -1.35 -16.15 14.13
CA SER A 107 -1.07 -14.74 14.47
C SER A 107 -2.27 -13.79 14.31
N ILE A 108 -2.20 -12.61 14.95
CA ILE A 108 -3.09 -11.41 15.05
C ILE A 108 -2.17 -10.12 15.19
N PRO A 109 -2.62 -8.84 15.34
CA PRO A 109 -1.78 -7.59 15.57
C PRO A 109 -1.93 -6.62 16.79
N VAL A 110 -0.93 -6.45 17.74
CA VAL A 110 -0.85 -5.48 18.91
C VAL A 110 0.61 -5.06 19.26
N TYR A 111 0.77 -3.80 19.67
CA TYR A 111 1.92 -2.90 19.57
C TYR A 111 2.26 -2.32 20.97
N TYR A 112 3.56 -2.16 21.27
CA TYR A 112 4.09 -1.68 22.55
C TYR A 112 3.85 -2.59 23.76
N ASP A 113 4.49 -3.76 23.74
CA ASP A 113 5.10 -4.31 24.94
C ASP A 113 6.31 -5.17 24.52
N PHE A 114 7.41 -4.49 24.17
CA PHE A 114 8.65 -5.20 23.86
C PHE A 114 9.11 -6.01 25.07
N ASP A 115 8.86 -5.54 26.30
CA ASP A 115 9.29 -6.20 27.53
C ASP A 115 8.52 -7.51 27.79
N TYR A 116 7.22 -7.55 27.49
CA TYR A 116 6.41 -8.77 27.60
C TYR A 116 6.76 -9.85 26.56
N TRP A 117 7.18 -9.46 25.36
CA TRP A 117 7.61 -10.41 24.33
C TRP A 117 9.09 -10.77 24.41
N TYR A 118 9.94 -9.87 24.92
CA TYR A 118 11.32 -10.17 25.26
C TYR A 118 11.37 -11.31 26.29
N GLY A 119 10.54 -11.29 27.33
CA GLY A 119 10.49 -12.38 28.32
C GLY A 119 10.01 -13.74 27.77
N ARG A 120 9.27 -13.78 26.65
CA ARG A 120 8.63 -15.00 26.13
C ARG A 120 9.31 -15.59 24.89
N LEU A 121 10.01 -14.77 24.10
CA LEU A 121 10.77 -15.18 22.91
C LEU A 121 12.24 -15.48 23.22
N VAL A 122 12.73 -15.09 24.40
CA VAL A 122 14.09 -15.37 24.88
C VAL A 122 14.23 -16.82 25.41
N GLY A 123 13.20 -17.67 25.26
CA GLY A 123 13.36 -19.11 25.39
C GLY A 123 14.30 -19.72 24.33
N ASP A 124 14.35 -19.13 23.13
CA ASP A 124 15.14 -19.67 21.98
C ASP A 124 15.97 -18.62 21.23
N GLY A 125 16.04 -17.37 21.69
CA GLY A 125 17.06 -16.40 21.24
C GLY A 125 17.02 -15.99 19.76
N LYS A 126 15.88 -16.02 19.07
CA LYS A 126 15.84 -15.88 17.59
C LYS A 126 15.20 -14.62 17.00
N VAL A 127 14.67 -13.68 17.78
CA VAL A 127 14.19 -12.40 17.23
C VAL A 127 14.57 -11.25 18.15
N THR A 128 15.68 -10.57 17.86
CA THR A 128 16.04 -9.31 18.51
C THR A 128 15.36 -8.13 17.81
N LEU A 129 15.06 -7.06 18.55
CA LEU A 129 14.60 -5.79 17.95
C LEU A 129 15.57 -5.33 16.85
N ASP A 130 16.86 -5.50 17.09
CA ASP A 130 17.93 -5.19 16.13
C ASP A 130 17.89 -6.09 14.89
N GLY A 131 17.52 -7.36 15.03
CA GLY A 131 17.35 -8.28 13.90
C GLY A 131 16.13 -7.95 13.04
N LEU A 132 15.04 -7.50 13.66
CA LEU A 132 13.86 -7.03 12.94
C LEU A 132 14.11 -5.69 12.24
N LEU A 133 14.77 -4.76 12.94
CA LEU A 133 15.09 -3.43 12.45
C LEU A 133 16.30 -3.39 11.51
N GLY A 134 17.10 -4.45 11.48
CA GLY A 134 18.19 -4.69 10.53
C GLY A 134 17.79 -5.59 9.36
N SER A 135 16.50 -5.96 9.26
CA SER A 135 16.01 -6.72 8.11
C SER A 135 16.01 -5.88 6.82
N ALA A 136 15.94 -6.57 5.68
CA ALA A 136 16.15 -5.94 4.39
C ALA A 136 15.08 -4.89 4.09
N VAL A 137 15.49 -3.76 3.51
CA VAL A 137 14.57 -2.74 3.01
C VAL A 137 13.76 -3.33 1.86
N LYS A 138 12.43 -3.20 1.92
CA LYS A 138 11.52 -3.60 0.84
C LYS A 138 11.53 -2.52 -0.23
N HIS A 139 11.81 -2.90 -1.47
CA HIS A 139 11.77 -1.98 -2.60
C HIS A 139 10.61 -2.35 -3.52
N THR A 140 9.71 -1.40 -3.76
CA THR A 140 8.57 -1.58 -4.65
C THR A 140 8.71 -0.63 -5.82
N HIS A 141 8.68 -1.16 -7.03
CA HIS A 141 8.53 -0.40 -8.27
C HIS A 141 7.13 -0.64 -8.80
N ALA A 142 6.35 0.42 -9.00
CA ALA A 142 5.01 0.33 -9.57
C ALA A 142 4.93 1.09 -10.88
N LEU A 143 4.34 0.46 -11.88
CA LEU A 143 3.92 1.08 -13.13
C LEU A 143 2.41 1.10 -13.16
N SER A 144 1.82 2.25 -13.49
CA SER A 144 0.38 2.40 -13.60
C SER A 144 0.01 3.00 -14.94
N ALA A 145 -1.11 2.54 -15.49
CA ALA A 145 -1.76 3.14 -16.64
C ALA A 145 -3.28 3.13 -16.43
N ALA A 146 -3.94 4.25 -16.71
CA ALA A 146 -5.38 4.36 -16.64
C ALA A 146 -5.93 5.17 -17.82
N LEU A 147 -7.08 4.76 -18.33
CA LEU A 147 -7.80 5.39 -19.43
C LEU A 147 -9.25 5.59 -19.00
N SER A 148 -9.73 6.82 -19.13
CA SER A 148 -11.15 7.15 -19.11
C SER A 148 -11.56 7.62 -20.49
N TRP A 149 -12.62 7.01 -21.02
CA TRP A 149 -13.11 7.25 -22.37
C TRP A 149 -14.60 7.63 -22.35
N PRO A 150 -14.96 8.85 -22.82
CA PRO A 150 -16.34 9.26 -22.92
C PRO A 150 -17.03 8.52 -24.07
N LEU A 151 -18.19 7.94 -23.78
CA LEU A 151 -19.04 7.21 -24.70
C LEU A 151 -20.32 8.01 -25.02
N PRO A 152 -21.06 7.63 -26.07
CA PRO A 152 -22.37 8.21 -26.35
C PRO A 152 -23.35 8.10 -25.18
N HIS A 153 -24.41 8.92 -25.18
CA HIS A 153 -25.49 8.90 -24.19
C HIS A 153 -25.07 9.15 -22.72
N GLY A 154 -23.92 9.79 -22.51
CA GLY A 154 -23.44 10.16 -21.17
C GLY A 154 -22.77 9.01 -20.41
N PHE A 155 -22.39 7.94 -21.11
CA PHE A 155 -21.56 6.89 -20.53
C PHE A 155 -20.08 7.27 -20.55
N GLU A 156 -19.31 6.71 -19.63
CA GLU A 156 -17.86 6.81 -19.53
C GLU A 156 -17.33 5.41 -19.20
N ALA A 157 -16.36 4.93 -19.97
CA ALA A 157 -15.68 3.67 -19.72
C ALA A 157 -14.30 3.95 -19.12
N ASP A 158 -13.98 3.24 -18.04
CA ASP A 158 -12.73 3.35 -17.33
C ASP A 158 -11.99 2.02 -17.39
N ALA A 159 -10.70 2.07 -17.67
CA ALA A 159 -9.81 0.91 -17.61
C ALA A 159 -8.49 1.32 -16.98
N GLY A 160 -7.85 0.41 -16.25
CA GLY A 160 -6.52 0.66 -15.72
C GLY A 160 -5.82 -0.61 -15.26
N ILE A 161 -4.51 -0.49 -15.15
CA ILE A 161 -3.62 -1.54 -14.70
C ILE A 161 -2.53 -0.95 -13.82
N ASP A 162 -2.25 -1.61 -12.71
CA ASP A 162 -1.06 -1.38 -11.90
C ASP A 162 -0.22 -2.66 -11.89
N ILE A 163 1.07 -2.56 -12.18
CA ILE A 163 2.04 -3.67 -12.09
C ILE A 163 3.09 -3.27 -11.07
N ARG A 164 3.31 -4.11 -10.06
CA ARG A 164 4.28 -3.87 -8.98
C ARG A 164 5.30 -4.97 -8.92
N VAL A 165 6.57 -4.61 -9.04
CA VAL A 165 7.71 -5.49 -8.82
C VAL A 165 8.29 -5.17 -7.45
N ILE A 166 8.31 -6.17 -6.57
CA ILE A 166 8.75 -6.03 -5.19
C ILE A 166 10.01 -6.85 -4.98
N MET A 167 11.05 -6.19 -4.47
CA MET A 167 12.30 -6.81 -4.02
C MET A 167 12.34 -6.78 -2.49
N ASN A 168 12.97 -7.81 -1.91
CA ASN A 168 12.95 -8.07 -0.48
C ASN A 168 11.53 -8.08 0.09
N ALA A 169 10.63 -8.79 -0.60
CA ALA A 169 9.25 -8.93 -0.15
C ALA A 169 9.22 -9.49 1.28
N GLU A 170 8.32 -8.97 2.11
CA GLU A 170 8.25 -9.29 3.55
C GLU A 170 9.54 -8.99 4.34
N HIS A 171 10.44 -8.14 3.82
CA HIS A 171 11.75 -7.83 4.39
C HIS A 171 12.73 -9.02 4.44
N ILE A 172 12.50 -10.03 3.59
CA ILE A 172 13.39 -11.19 3.42
C ILE A 172 14.31 -10.93 2.23
N GLU A 173 15.62 -10.89 2.46
CA GLU A 173 16.61 -10.63 1.41
C GLU A 173 16.48 -11.60 0.23
N GLY A 174 16.49 -11.05 -0.99
CA GLY A 174 16.41 -11.83 -2.23
C GLY A 174 15.01 -12.35 -2.58
N LYS A 175 14.03 -12.28 -1.67
CA LYS A 175 12.64 -12.64 -1.96
C LYS A 175 12.01 -11.63 -2.91
N ARG A 176 11.47 -12.10 -4.03
CA ARG A 176 10.80 -11.27 -5.05
C ARG A 176 9.31 -11.57 -5.10
N ALA A 177 8.51 -10.56 -5.37
CA ALA A 177 7.09 -10.70 -5.65
C ALA A 177 6.67 -9.81 -6.82
N LEU A 178 5.62 -10.24 -7.52
CA LEU A 178 4.97 -9.49 -8.58
C LEU A 178 3.48 -9.40 -8.23
N GLU A 179 2.96 -8.18 -8.17
CA GLU A 179 1.53 -7.94 -7.96
C GLU A 179 0.96 -7.19 -9.16
N THR A 180 -0.24 -7.55 -9.57
CA THR A 180 -0.94 -6.86 -10.66
C THR A 180 -2.38 -6.60 -10.26
N VAL A 181 -2.85 -5.38 -10.50
CA VAL A 181 -4.24 -4.97 -10.27
C VAL A 181 -4.83 -4.48 -11.57
N TRP A 182 -5.96 -5.05 -11.98
CA TRP A 182 -6.73 -4.60 -13.14
C TRP A 182 -8.00 -3.91 -12.66
N LYS A 183 -8.33 -2.78 -13.27
CA LYS A 183 -9.48 -1.95 -12.93
C LYS A 183 -10.29 -1.74 -14.20
N THR A 184 -11.59 -1.98 -14.13
CA THR A 184 -12.51 -1.71 -15.24
C THR A 184 -13.80 -1.17 -14.68
N GLY A 185 -14.39 -0.18 -15.35
CA GLY A 185 -15.62 0.46 -14.93
C GLY A 185 -16.43 0.97 -16.11
N LEU A 186 -17.74 1.07 -15.90
CA LEU A 186 -18.65 1.79 -16.79
C LEU A 186 -19.53 2.67 -15.91
N VAL A 187 -19.45 3.97 -16.11
CA VAL A 187 -20.20 4.96 -15.35
C VAL A 187 -21.19 5.65 -16.28
N TRP A 188 -22.45 5.76 -15.85
CA TRP A 188 -23.43 6.61 -16.51
C TRP A 188 -23.55 7.92 -15.76
N ARG A 189 -23.26 9.03 -16.43
CA ARG A 189 -23.44 10.38 -15.89
C ARG A 189 -24.62 11.03 -16.57
N TYR A 190 -25.75 11.05 -15.85
CA TYR A 190 -26.94 11.75 -16.29
C TYR A 190 -26.74 13.26 -16.15
N ASP A 191 -26.70 13.97 -17.27
CA ASP A 191 -26.60 15.44 -17.30
C ASP A 191 -27.94 16.05 -17.73
N LYS A 192 -28.66 16.65 -16.77
CA LYS A 192 -29.95 17.33 -17.03
C LYS A 192 -29.83 18.51 -17.98
N THR A 193 -28.66 19.14 -18.09
CA THR A 193 -28.49 20.36 -18.90
C THR A 193 -28.28 20.09 -20.39
N ARG A 194 -28.05 18.83 -20.77
CA ARG A 194 -27.81 18.42 -22.16
C ARG A 194 -29.08 18.13 -22.95
N ASN A 195 -30.21 17.92 -22.26
CA ASN A 195 -31.52 17.60 -22.86
C ASN A 195 -32.48 18.80 -22.94
N SER A 196 -32.02 20.03 -22.66
CA SER A 196 -32.86 21.24 -22.73
C SER A 196 -32.65 22.06 -24.02
N LYS A 197 -32.30 21.42 -25.14
CA LYS A 197 -32.26 22.04 -26.46
C LYS A 197 -33.16 21.29 -27.43
#